data_AF-A0AAW1XZB3-F1
#
_entry.id   AF-A0AAW1XZB3-F1
#
_cell.length_a   1.000
_cell.length_b   1.000
_cell.length_c   1.000
_cell.angle_alpha   90.00
_cell.angle_beta   90.00
_cell.angle_gamma   90.00
#
_symmetry.space_group_name_H-M   'P 1'
#
loop_
_entity.id
_entity.type
_entity.pdbx_description
1 polymer ?
#
loop_
_entity_poly.entity_id
_entity_poly.type
_entity_poly.pdbx_seq_one_letter_code
_entity_poly.pdbx_strand_id
1 'polypeptide(L)'
;MIASIGGPLLFAATTQNIPMARGTLTLEGICSTVHQVVREKHKAEFSVGEFWNSLTYGSDGKLEYNQDKPRQEIAGWIHNAGGQVTAFDFTTKGILQFALENRELWRLKDSNGGPPGLIGLSPRNSVTFIDNHDTDPGIGSNPTVLHILAADADLYVASIDDKIITKIGPRYEVGNLVPPVYKVSTSGKDYAVWEKKA
;
A
#
# COMPACT_ATOMS: atom_id res chain seq x y z
N MET A 1 -11.41 -11.10 19.81
CA MET A 1 -12.56 -10.72 18.97
C MET A 1 -12.09 -10.93 17.53
N ILE A 2 -12.79 -11.82 16.83
CA ILE A 2 -12.80 -12.21 15.40
C ILE A 2 -11.47 -12.15 14.61
N ALA A 3 -10.90 -13.33 14.33
CA ALA A 3 -10.07 -13.53 13.13
C ALA A 3 -11.02 -13.69 11.94
N SER A 4 -11.05 -12.72 11.02
CA SER A 4 -11.86 -12.82 9.81
C SER A 4 -11.21 -13.81 8.85
N ILE A 5 -11.94 -14.90 8.57
CA ILE A 5 -11.65 -15.88 7.51
C ILE A 5 -12.74 -15.70 6.45
N GLY A 6 -12.44 -14.93 5.39
CA GLY A 6 -13.32 -14.76 4.24
C GLY A 6 -13.02 -13.48 3.45
N GLY A 7 -12.56 -13.62 2.20
CA GLY A 7 -12.17 -12.52 1.30
C GLY A 7 -13.31 -11.55 0.91
N PRO A 8 -13.05 -10.49 0.10
CA PRO A 8 -12.16 -10.49 -1.06
C PRO A 8 -10.91 -9.61 -0.92
N LEU A 9 -9.78 -10.19 -1.33
CA LEU A 9 -8.71 -9.62 -2.16
C LEU A 9 -8.41 -8.11 -2.02
N LEU A 10 -7.47 -7.82 -1.14
CA LEU A 10 -6.68 -6.59 -1.13
C LEU A 10 -5.58 -6.69 -2.20
N PHE A 11 -5.49 -5.71 -3.09
CA PHE A 11 -4.33 -5.55 -3.98
C PHE A 11 -3.11 -5.12 -3.15
N ALA A 12 -2.32 -6.10 -2.71
CA ALA A 12 -1.01 -5.87 -2.14
C ALA A 12 0.04 -5.84 -3.26
N ALA A 13 0.62 -4.69 -3.54
CA ALA A 13 1.84 -4.62 -4.36
C ALA A 13 3.03 -4.97 -3.44
N THR A 14 3.52 -6.19 -3.56
CA THR A 14 4.82 -6.58 -2.99
C THR A 14 5.77 -6.80 -4.16
N THR A 15 7.04 -6.41 -4.01
CA THR A 15 8.08 -6.60 -5.04
C THR A 15 8.51 -8.07 -5.20
N GLN A 16 7.78 -9.00 -4.58
CA GLN A 16 7.99 -10.44 -4.70
C GLN A 16 6.68 -11.10 -5.16
N ASN A 17 6.79 -11.98 -6.16
CA ASN A 17 5.69 -12.84 -6.62
C ASN A 17 5.11 -13.64 -5.45
N ILE A 18 3.96 -13.22 -4.91
CA ILE A 18 3.24 -14.00 -3.89
C ILE A 18 2.31 -14.98 -4.61
N PRO A 19 2.50 -16.30 -4.46
CA PRO A 19 1.54 -17.28 -4.96
C PRO A 19 0.26 -17.16 -4.14
N MET A 20 -0.82 -16.67 -4.76
CA MET A 20 -2.13 -16.70 -4.15
C MET A 20 -2.74 -18.10 -4.21
N ALA A 21 -2.41 -18.97 -3.25
CA ALA A 21 -3.25 -20.11 -2.87
C ALA A 21 -2.71 -20.80 -1.60
N ARG A 22 -3.52 -20.76 -0.52
CA ARG A 22 -3.39 -21.39 0.81
C ARG A 22 -2.75 -20.53 1.92
N GLY A 23 -3.56 -20.14 2.91
CA GLY A 23 -3.06 -19.85 4.27
C GLY A 23 -2.75 -18.39 4.68
N THR A 24 -3.46 -17.39 4.15
CA THR A 24 -3.33 -15.99 4.60
C THR A 24 -4.10 -15.72 5.90
N LEU A 25 -3.45 -15.06 6.86
CA LEU A 25 -4.06 -14.59 8.10
C LEU A 25 -3.89 -13.07 8.25
N THR A 26 -4.99 -12.36 8.50
CA THR A 26 -5.01 -10.95 8.88
C THR A 26 -5.36 -10.83 10.36
N LEU A 27 -4.57 -10.05 11.12
CA LEU A 27 -4.78 -9.86 12.56
C LEU A 27 -4.90 -8.38 12.89
N GLU A 28 -6.09 -7.98 13.33
CA GLU A 28 -6.49 -6.59 13.61
C GLU A 28 -6.39 -6.27 15.11
N GLY A 29 -5.76 -5.13 15.45
CA GLY A 29 -5.71 -4.65 16.84
C GLY A 29 -4.99 -5.56 17.83
N ILE A 30 -4.23 -6.55 17.35
CA ILE A 30 -3.57 -7.57 18.18
C ILE A 30 -2.13 -7.14 18.50
N CYS A 31 -1.73 -7.29 19.77
CA CYS A 31 -0.35 -7.06 20.23
C CYS A 31 0.65 -7.94 19.45
N SER A 32 1.82 -7.37 19.14
CA SER A 32 2.88 -8.00 18.33
C SER A 32 3.23 -9.43 18.77
N THR A 33 3.28 -9.68 20.08
CA THR A 33 3.60 -10.99 20.66
C THR A 33 2.52 -12.03 20.37
N VAL A 34 1.24 -11.64 20.36
CA VAL A 34 0.14 -12.54 20.03
C VAL A 34 0.15 -12.86 18.54
N HIS A 35 0.49 -11.89 17.68
CA HIS A 35 0.64 -12.11 16.24
C HIS A 35 1.69 -13.20 15.94
N GLN A 36 2.85 -13.13 16.59
CA GLN A 36 3.90 -14.13 16.47
C GLN A 36 3.40 -15.53 16.86
N VAL A 37 2.77 -15.65 18.03
CA VAL A 37 2.25 -16.94 18.54
C VAL A 37 1.21 -17.54 17.60
N VAL A 38 0.30 -16.73 17.06
CA VAL A 38 -0.74 -17.20 16.14
C VAL A 38 -0.10 -17.67 14.83
N ARG A 39 0.84 -16.92 14.26
CA ARG A 39 1.59 -17.35 13.07
C ARG A 39 2.27 -18.71 13.29
N GLU A 40 3.01 -18.86 14.39
CA GLU A 40 3.74 -20.08 14.72
C GLU A 40 2.81 -21.29 14.91
N LYS A 41 1.71 -21.10 15.64
CA LYS A 41 0.74 -22.19 15.91
C LYS A 41 -0.05 -22.61 14.68
N HIS A 42 -0.42 -21.65 13.82
CA HIS A 42 -1.25 -21.92 12.65
C HIS A 42 -0.43 -22.19 11.38
N LYS A 43 0.91 -22.07 11.45
CA LYS A 43 1.82 -22.26 10.31
C LYS A 43 1.38 -21.46 9.08
N ALA A 44 0.90 -20.24 9.30
CA ALA A 44 0.47 -19.37 8.22
C ALA A 44 1.68 -19.09 7.31
N GLU A 45 1.52 -19.35 6.01
CA GLU A 45 2.56 -19.09 5.01
C GLU A 45 2.81 -17.58 4.86
N PHE A 46 1.75 -16.79 5.08
CA PHE A 46 1.79 -15.34 5.08
C PHE A 46 0.86 -14.78 6.17
N SER A 47 1.35 -13.77 6.90
CA SER A 47 0.62 -13.15 8.01
C SER A 47 0.87 -11.65 8.01
N VAL A 48 -0.22 -10.87 7.94
CA VAL A 48 -0.18 -9.40 7.92
C VAL A 48 -0.88 -8.83 9.14
N GLY A 49 -0.15 -7.99 9.88
CA GLY A 49 -0.68 -7.25 11.02
C GLY A 49 -1.29 -5.93 10.59
N GLU A 50 -2.48 -5.63 11.10
CA GLU A 50 -3.05 -4.30 11.02
C GLU A 50 -2.67 -3.52 12.27
N PHE A 51 -1.50 -2.87 12.22
CA PHE A 51 -1.08 -1.91 13.23
C PHE A 51 -1.30 -0.50 12.68
N TRP A 52 -2.49 0.05 12.96
CA TRP A 52 -2.90 1.37 12.49
C TRP A 52 -2.53 2.43 13.52
N ASN A 53 -1.44 3.16 13.28
CA ASN A 53 -1.02 4.31 14.07
C ASN A 53 -1.32 5.63 13.35
N SER A 54 -1.41 6.72 14.13
CA SER A 54 -1.67 8.04 13.58
C SER A 54 -0.46 8.58 12.82
N LEU A 55 -0.72 9.21 11.66
CA LEU A 55 0.29 10.00 10.97
C LEU A 55 0.68 11.23 11.79
N THR A 56 1.82 11.84 11.45
CA THR A 56 2.28 13.08 12.07
C THR A 56 1.67 14.28 11.36
N TYR A 57 1.00 15.15 12.11
CA TYR A 57 0.41 16.38 11.62
C TYR A 57 1.05 17.58 12.31
N GLY A 58 1.21 18.68 11.55
CA GLY A 58 1.74 19.93 12.04
C GLY A 58 0.72 20.70 12.88
N SER A 59 1.15 21.80 13.48
CA SER A 59 0.25 22.70 14.23
C SER A 59 -0.82 23.36 13.34
N ASP A 60 -0.60 23.39 12.03
CA ASP A 60 -1.54 23.87 11.02
C ASP A 60 -2.56 22.80 10.57
N GLY A 61 -2.51 21.60 11.17
CA GLY A 61 -3.38 20.47 10.84
C GLY A 61 -3.04 19.78 9.51
N LYS A 62 -1.94 20.16 8.85
CA LYS A 62 -1.50 19.49 7.61
C LYS A 62 -0.60 18.31 7.91
N LEU A 63 -0.59 17.35 6.99
CA LEU A 63 0.33 16.22 7.07
C LEU A 63 1.77 16.73 7.00
N GLU A 64 2.57 16.39 8.00
CA GLU A 64 4.00 16.73 8.00
C GLU A 64 4.72 16.02 6.85
N TYR A 65 5.76 16.65 6.30
CA TYR A 65 6.57 16.01 5.27
C TYR A 65 7.32 14.79 5.85
N ASN A 66 7.90 14.93 7.05
CA ASN A 66 8.60 13.83 7.70
C ASN A 66 7.62 12.92 8.46
N GLN A 67 7.46 11.69 7.99
CA GLN A 67 6.66 10.63 8.61
C GLN A 67 7.52 9.51 9.22
N ASP A 68 8.76 9.82 9.63
CA ASP A 68 9.70 8.87 10.25
C ASP A 68 9.11 8.19 11.48
N LYS A 69 8.48 8.97 12.37
CA LYS A 69 7.90 8.45 13.60
C LYS A 69 6.88 7.32 13.33
N PRO A 70 5.82 7.53 12.52
CA PRO A 70 4.85 6.47 12.30
C PRO A 70 5.42 5.25 11.57
N ARG A 71 6.33 5.42 10.58
CA ARG A 71 6.96 4.24 9.92
C ARG A 71 7.88 3.46 10.87
N GLN A 72 8.56 4.13 11.79
CA GLN A 72 9.39 3.49 12.83
C GLN A 72 8.56 2.75 13.87
N GLU A 73 7.39 3.26 14.23
CA GLU A 73 6.47 2.58 15.15
C GLU A 73 5.97 1.26 14.54
N ILE A 74 5.60 1.23 13.25
CA ILE A 74 5.21 -0.01 12.57
C ILE A 74 6.41 -0.98 12.49
N ALA A 75 7.61 -0.49 12.15
CA ALA A 75 8.82 -1.31 12.12
C ALA A 75 9.16 -1.89 13.51
N GLY A 76 9.01 -1.09 14.57
CA GLY A 76 9.18 -1.53 15.95
C GLY A 76 8.14 -2.58 16.36
N TRP A 77 6.88 -2.43 15.93
CA TRP A 77 5.85 -3.44 16.14
C TRP A 77 6.20 -4.77 15.46
N ILE A 78 6.70 -4.74 14.21
CA ILE A 78 7.19 -5.93 13.49
C ILE A 78 8.36 -6.57 14.24
N HIS A 79 9.33 -5.76 14.69
CA HIS A 79 10.47 -6.23 15.46
C HIS A 79 10.01 -6.96 16.74
N ASN A 80 9.07 -6.38 17.48
CA ASN A 80 8.49 -6.96 18.69
C ASN A 80 7.64 -8.22 18.43
N ALA A 81 7.30 -8.52 17.18
CA ALA A 81 6.65 -9.76 16.73
C ALA A 81 7.66 -10.80 16.22
N GLY A 82 8.95 -10.63 16.50
CA GLY A 82 10.01 -11.54 16.07
C GLY A 82 10.53 -11.29 14.65
N GLY A 83 10.16 -10.16 14.03
CA GLY A 83 10.73 -9.67 12.76
C GLY A 83 10.32 -10.42 11.49
N GLN A 84 9.58 -11.53 11.62
CA GLN A 84 9.17 -12.38 10.50
C GLN A 84 7.78 -12.06 9.95
N VAL A 85 7.00 -11.25 10.65
CA VAL A 85 5.64 -10.87 10.26
C VAL A 85 5.66 -9.69 9.29
N THR A 86 4.62 -9.55 8.48
CA THR A 86 4.41 -8.33 7.69
C THR A 86 3.38 -7.43 8.36
N ALA A 87 3.33 -6.15 7.98
CA ALA A 87 2.34 -5.20 8.45
C ALA A 87 1.79 -4.35 7.30
N PHE A 88 0.54 -3.91 7.43
CA PHE A 88 -0.01 -2.91 6.52
C PHE A 88 0.76 -1.60 6.64
N ASP A 89 1.14 -1.05 5.49
CA ASP A 89 1.90 0.19 5.40
C ASP A 89 0.96 1.40 5.40
N PHE A 90 0.33 1.64 6.55
CA PHE A 90 -0.55 2.79 6.76
C PHE A 90 0.17 4.13 6.55
N THR A 91 1.48 4.18 6.78
CA THR A 91 2.29 5.37 6.47
C THR A 91 2.31 5.65 4.97
N THR A 92 2.59 4.65 4.13
CA THR A 92 2.52 4.80 2.66
C THR A 92 1.11 5.15 2.20
N LYS A 93 0.06 4.48 2.69
CA LYS A 93 -1.35 4.80 2.33
C LYS A 93 -1.68 6.25 2.63
N GLY A 94 -1.40 6.72 3.85
CA GLY A 94 -1.71 8.08 4.27
C GLY A 94 -0.98 9.16 3.46
N ILE A 95 0.31 8.97 3.21
CA ILE A 95 1.09 9.91 2.39
C ILE A 95 0.60 9.92 0.95
N LEU A 96 0.34 8.73 0.38
CA LEU A 96 -0.17 8.61 -0.98
C LEU A 96 -1.49 9.35 -1.14
N GLN A 97 -2.46 9.08 -0.26
CA GLN A 97 -3.76 9.74 -0.30
C GLN A 97 -3.63 11.26 -0.24
N PHE A 98 -2.87 11.79 0.73
CA PHE A 98 -2.69 13.23 0.87
C PHE A 98 -1.99 13.85 -0.35
N ALA A 99 -0.97 13.18 -0.89
CA ALA A 99 -0.25 13.63 -2.08
C ALA A 99 -1.16 13.68 -3.32
N LEU A 100 -2.08 12.72 -3.47
CA LEU A 100 -3.04 12.69 -4.59
C LEU A 100 -4.12 13.74 -4.46
N GLU A 101 -4.66 13.93 -3.26
CA GLU A 101 -5.69 14.94 -2.99
C GLU A 101 -5.16 16.36 -3.20
N ASN A 102 -3.94 16.63 -2.74
CA ASN A 102 -3.34 17.97 -2.76
C ASN A 102 -2.42 18.22 -3.96
N ARG A 103 -2.21 17.22 -4.83
CA ARG A 103 -1.25 17.28 -5.95
C ARG A 103 0.20 17.53 -5.49
N GLU A 104 0.56 16.97 -4.34
CA GLU A 104 1.85 17.13 -3.67
C GLU A 104 2.70 15.85 -3.77
N LEU A 105 2.88 15.36 -5.00
CA LEU A 105 3.60 14.11 -5.28
C LEU A 105 5.07 14.12 -4.84
N TRP A 106 5.64 15.30 -4.62
CA TRP A 106 6.97 15.46 -4.02
C TRP A 106 7.06 14.82 -2.62
N ARG A 107 5.94 14.58 -1.94
CA ARG A 107 5.88 13.85 -0.67
C ARG A 107 6.21 12.37 -0.79
N LEU A 108 6.10 11.77 -1.99
CA LEU A 108 6.36 10.35 -2.24
C LEU A 108 7.86 9.99 -2.26
N LYS A 109 8.71 10.93 -1.86
CA LYS A 109 10.16 10.77 -1.72
C LYS A 109 10.58 11.39 -0.40
N ASP A 110 11.27 10.63 0.44
CA ASP A 110 11.83 11.14 1.69
C ASP A 110 13.13 11.94 1.47
N SER A 111 13.68 12.50 2.54
CA SER A 111 14.92 13.28 2.49
C SER A 111 16.14 12.48 2.02
N ASN A 112 16.10 11.14 2.08
CA ASN A 112 17.16 10.25 1.61
C ASN A 112 16.95 9.82 0.15
N GLY A 113 15.88 10.29 -0.50
CA GLY A 113 15.53 9.91 -1.87
C GLY A 113 14.78 8.57 -1.98
N GLY A 114 14.42 7.95 -0.85
CA GLY A 114 13.68 6.68 -0.80
C GLY A 114 12.17 6.89 -0.58
N PRO A 115 11.38 5.79 -0.53
CA PRO A 115 9.96 5.86 -0.19
C PRO A 115 9.74 6.34 1.25
N PRO A 116 8.73 7.18 1.52
CA PRO A 116 8.54 7.82 2.81
C PRO A 116 7.75 6.98 3.83
N GLY A 117 7.18 5.83 3.44
CA GLY A 117 6.47 4.91 4.35
C GLY A 117 7.32 3.73 4.82
N LEU A 118 6.67 2.70 5.38
CA LEU A 118 7.36 1.50 5.88
C LEU A 118 8.15 0.79 4.77
N ILE A 119 7.66 0.81 3.53
CA ILE A 119 8.35 0.22 2.37
C ILE A 119 9.77 0.79 2.18
N GLY A 120 10.04 2.03 2.62
CA GLY A 120 11.37 2.62 2.60
C GLY A 120 12.33 2.10 3.69
N LEU A 121 11.79 1.57 4.79
CA LEU A 121 12.58 1.02 5.91
C LEU A 121 12.70 -0.50 5.89
N SER A 122 11.61 -1.18 5.57
CA SER A 122 11.48 -2.64 5.66
C SER A 122 10.60 -3.17 4.53
N PRO A 123 11.05 -3.11 3.27
CA PRO A 123 10.24 -3.47 2.10
C PRO A 123 9.75 -4.93 2.14
N ARG A 124 10.48 -5.83 2.79
CA ARG A 124 10.06 -7.24 2.95
C ARG A 124 8.92 -7.43 3.94
N ASN A 125 8.72 -6.48 4.84
CA ASN A 125 7.67 -6.53 5.86
C ASN A 125 6.50 -5.58 5.54
N SER A 126 6.61 -4.76 4.49
CA SER A 126 5.58 -3.79 4.10
C SER A 126 4.57 -4.41 3.15
N VAL A 127 3.30 -4.38 3.56
CA VAL A 127 2.14 -4.65 2.70
C VAL A 127 1.51 -3.31 2.34
N THR A 128 1.83 -2.82 1.14
CA THR A 128 1.22 -1.58 0.62
C THR A 128 -0.19 -1.87 0.08
N PHE A 129 -1.09 -0.89 0.22
CA PHE A 129 -2.48 -1.01 -0.20
C PHE A 129 -3.03 0.36 -0.58
N ILE A 130 -4.08 0.38 -1.41
CA ILE A 130 -4.76 1.62 -1.82
C ILE A 130 -5.92 1.93 -0.89
N ASP A 131 -6.75 0.96 -0.51
CA ASP A 131 -7.84 1.11 0.46
C ASP A 131 -8.17 -0.24 1.08
N ASN A 132 -8.84 -0.21 2.24
CA ASN A 132 -9.44 -1.36 2.90
C ASN A 132 -10.88 -1.01 3.34
N HIS A 133 -11.58 -1.96 3.95
CA HIS A 133 -12.99 -1.77 4.35
C HIS A 133 -13.22 -0.73 5.46
N ASP A 134 -12.18 -0.32 6.18
CA ASP A 134 -12.23 0.68 7.26
C ASP A 134 -11.73 2.05 6.80
N THR A 135 -10.98 2.13 5.69
CA THR A 135 -10.55 3.38 5.08
C THR A 135 -11.59 3.93 4.09
N ASP A 136 -12.65 3.18 3.79
CA ASP A 136 -13.82 3.68 3.09
C ASP A 136 -14.48 4.79 3.91
N PRO A 137 -14.49 6.04 3.43
CA PRO A 137 -14.64 7.17 4.33
C PRO A 137 -16.11 7.52 4.67
N GLY A 138 -17.03 6.56 4.52
CA GLY A 138 -18.46 6.79 4.69
C GLY A 138 -19.01 7.83 3.70
N ILE A 139 -20.33 8.01 3.70
CA ILE A 139 -21.03 8.93 2.78
C ILE A 139 -20.55 10.38 3.05
N GLY A 140 -19.67 10.92 2.20
CA GLY A 140 -19.26 12.33 2.28
C GLY A 140 -17.91 12.68 1.63
N SER A 141 -17.02 11.72 1.44
CA SER A 141 -15.78 11.86 0.66
C SER A 141 -15.84 10.95 -0.55
N ASN A 142 -15.32 11.43 -1.68
CA ASN A 142 -15.26 10.61 -2.88
C ASN A 142 -14.30 9.43 -2.59
N PRO A 143 -14.81 8.19 -2.54
CA PRO A 143 -13.93 7.03 -2.35
C PRO A 143 -12.90 7.00 -3.46
N THR A 144 -11.67 6.57 -3.16
CA THR A 144 -10.69 6.38 -4.22
C THR A 144 -11.18 5.25 -5.14
N VAL A 145 -11.50 5.58 -6.38
CA VAL A 145 -12.09 4.62 -7.33
C VAL A 145 -10.99 3.97 -8.15
N LEU A 146 -10.85 2.66 -8.00
CA LEU A 146 -9.98 1.83 -8.82
C LEU A 146 -10.78 1.27 -10.03
N HIS A 147 -10.33 1.54 -11.25
CA HIS A 147 -10.85 0.88 -12.45
C HIS A 147 -9.78 0.00 -13.10
N ILE A 148 -10.04 -1.30 -13.21
CA ILE A 148 -9.16 -2.23 -13.93
C ILE A 148 -9.38 -2.02 -15.43
N LEU A 149 -8.32 -1.65 -16.14
CA LEU A 149 -8.32 -1.42 -17.59
C LEU A 149 -7.85 -2.67 -18.35
N ALA A 150 -6.93 -3.46 -17.78
CA ALA A 150 -6.48 -4.73 -18.32
C ALA A 150 -5.97 -5.67 -17.21
N ALA A 151 -6.15 -6.97 -17.39
CA ALA A 151 -5.66 -8.02 -16.48
C ALA A 151 -5.38 -9.33 -17.24
N ASP A 152 -4.24 -9.36 -17.94
CA ASP A 152 -3.69 -10.51 -18.65
C ASP A 152 -2.52 -11.14 -17.87
N ALA A 153 -2.04 -12.30 -18.32
CA ALA A 153 -0.94 -13.04 -17.69
C ALA A 153 0.38 -12.25 -17.56
N ASP A 154 0.61 -11.28 -18.45
CA ASP A 154 1.82 -10.47 -18.57
C ASP A 154 1.54 -8.95 -18.50
N LEU A 155 0.30 -8.54 -18.21
CA LEU A 155 -0.11 -7.14 -18.16
C LEU A 155 -1.27 -6.91 -17.18
N TYR A 156 -1.06 -6.08 -16.17
CA TYR A 156 -2.12 -5.48 -15.37
C TYR A 156 -2.09 -3.97 -15.52
N VAL A 157 -3.23 -3.34 -15.80
CA VAL A 157 -3.37 -1.89 -15.88
C VAL A 157 -4.61 -1.47 -15.10
N ALA A 158 -4.47 -0.48 -14.22
CA ALA A 158 -5.59 0.09 -13.50
C ALA A 158 -5.49 1.62 -13.42
N SER A 159 -6.63 2.31 -13.51
CA SER A 159 -6.73 3.71 -13.17
C SER A 159 -7.20 3.91 -11.74
N ILE A 160 -6.72 4.96 -11.10
CA ILE A 160 -7.05 5.38 -9.75
C ILE A 160 -7.57 6.81 -9.83
N ASP A 161 -8.82 7.03 -9.43
CA ASP A 161 -9.51 8.32 -9.41
C ASP A 161 -9.54 9.06 -10.75
N ASP A 162 -9.36 8.37 -11.87
CA ASP A 162 -9.13 9.01 -13.18
C ASP A 162 -7.95 10.01 -13.14
N LYS A 163 -7.07 9.92 -12.14
CA LYS A 163 -5.89 10.78 -11.95
C LYS A 163 -4.59 10.06 -12.28
N ILE A 164 -4.51 8.79 -11.89
CA ILE A 164 -3.33 7.95 -12.11
C ILE A 164 -3.72 6.73 -12.93
N ILE A 165 -2.82 6.28 -13.80
CA ILE A 165 -2.84 4.93 -14.34
C ILE A 165 -1.56 4.23 -13.90
N THR A 166 -1.67 3.00 -13.40
CA THR A 166 -0.53 2.14 -13.09
C THR A 166 -0.55 0.91 -13.99
N LYS A 167 0.63 0.49 -14.42
CA LYS A 167 0.86 -0.75 -15.16
C LYS A 167 1.89 -1.59 -14.44
N ILE A 168 1.63 -2.88 -14.34
CA ILE A 168 2.55 -3.91 -13.85
C ILE A 168 2.58 -5.07 -14.86
N GLY A 169 3.71 -5.73 -15.00
CA GLY A 169 3.90 -6.90 -15.86
C GLY A 169 4.94 -6.66 -16.96
N PRO A 170 5.51 -7.72 -17.54
CA PRO A 170 6.62 -7.60 -18.50
C PRO A 170 6.20 -7.07 -19.88
N ARG A 171 4.90 -7.05 -20.22
CA ARG A 171 4.44 -6.53 -21.51
C ARG A 171 4.70 -5.03 -21.61
N TYR A 172 5.52 -4.58 -22.55
CA TYR A 172 5.84 -3.15 -22.69
C TYR A 172 4.65 -2.34 -23.24
N GLU A 173 3.97 -2.90 -24.24
CA GLU A 173 2.88 -2.23 -24.96
C GLU A 173 1.60 -2.15 -24.13
N VAL A 174 1.05 -0.93 -24.00
CA VAL A 174 -0.24 -0.65 -23.35
C VAL A 174 -1.31 -0.13 -24.30
N GLY A 175 -0.95 0.16 -25.56
CA GLY A 175 -1.89 0.60 -26.60
C GLY A 175 -2.78 1.76 -26.15
N ASN A 176 -4.09 1.63 -26.40
CA ASN A 176 -5.09 2.66 -26.06
C ASN A 176 -5.56 2.62 -24.59
N LEU A 177 -4.98 1.75 -23.75
CA LEU A 177 -5.34 1.68 -22.32
C LEU A 177 -4.93 2.95 -21.56
N VAL A 178 -3.90 3.65 -22.04
CA VAL A 178 -3.44 4.92 -21.46
C VAL A 178 -3.78 6.06 -22.42
N PRO A 179 -4.81 6.88 -22.14
CA PRO A 179 -5.17 7.99 -23.02
C PRO A 179 -4.06 9.03 -23.14
N PRO A 180 -3.93 9.77 -24.27
CA PRO A 180 -2.86 10.74 -24.49
C PRO A 180 -2.77 11.91 -23.48
N VAL A 181 -3.82 12.15 -22.70
CA VAL A 181 -3.84 13.16 -21.63
C VAL A 181 -2.97 12.77 -20.42
N TYR A 182 -2.62 11.48 -20.31
CA TYR A 182 -1.75 10.97 -19.26
C TYR A 182 -0.29 11.05 -19.67
N LYS A 183 0.58 11.43 -18.74
CA LYS A 183 2.03 11.47 -18.93
C LYS A 183 2.72 10.51 -18.00
N VAL A 184 3.76 9.82 -18.50
CA VAL A 184 4.62 8.98 -17.66
C VAL A 184 5.21 9.84 -16.56
N SER A 185 4.89 9.48 -15.31
CA SER A 185 5.46 10.07 -14.10
C SER A 185 6.73 9.30 -13.71
N THR A 186 6.65 7.97 -13.73
CA THR A 186 7.80 7.09 -13.51
C THR A 186 7.62 5.75 -14.22
N SER A 187 8.73 5.08 -14.53
CA SER A 187 8.72 3.74 -15.11
C SER A 187 10.00 3.00 -14.76
N GLY A 188 9.94 1.68 -14.81
CA GLY A 188 11.09 0.81 -14.58
C GLY A 188 10.85 -0.58 -15.13
N LYS A 189 11.65 -1.54 -14.69
CA LYS A 189 11.49 -2.94 -15.11
C LYS A 189 10.10 -3.42 -14.68
N ASP A 190 9.31 -3.80 -15.67
CA ASP A 190 7.96 -4.38 -15.52
C ASP A 190 6.91 -3.47 -14.87
N TYR A 191 7.13 -2.14 -14.79
CA TYR A 191 6.11 -1.20 -14.32
C TYR A 191 6.18 0.18 -14.99
N ALA A 192 5.04 0.87 -15.04
CA ALA A 192 4.95 2.27 -15.43
C ALA A 192 3.76 2.95 -14.73
N VAL A 193 3.91 4.22 -14.39
CA VAL A 193 2.87 5.04 -13.76
C VAL A 193 2.70 6.31 -14.59
N TRP A 194 1.46 6.62 -14.93
CA TRP A 194 1.09 7.86 -15.61
C TRP A 194 0.17 8.72 -14.76
N GLU A 195 0.29 10.03 -14.92
CA GLU A 195 -0.55 11.03 -14.28
C GLU A 195 -1.32 11.83 -15.33
N LYS A 196 -2.60 12.09 -15.05
CA LYS A 196 -3.44 12.94 -15.89
C LYS A 196 -2.97 14.38 -15.76
N LYS A 197 -2.64 15.02 -16.89
CA LYS A 197 -2.40 16.46 -16.89
C LYS A 197 -3.69 17.22 -16.55
N ALA A 198 -3.54 18.26 -15.74
CA ALA A 198 -4.56 19.31 -15.58
C ALA A 198 -4.72 20.08 -16.89
#